data_AF-A0A0H2YTA5-F1
#
_entry.id   AF-A0A0H2YTA5-F1
#
_cell.length_a   1.000
_cell.length_b   1.000
_cell.length_c   1.000
_cell.angle_alpha   90.00
_cell.angle_beta   90.00
_cell.angle_gamma   90.00
#
_symmetry.space_group_name_H-M   'P 1'
#
loop_
_entity.id
_entity.type
_entity.pdbx_description
1 polymer ?
#
loop_
_entity_poly.entity_id
_entity_poly.type
_entity_poly.pdbx_seq_one_letter_code
_entity_poly.pdbx_strand_id
1 'polypeptide(L)'
;MKSLMSFIPMILSLAIATFIFIPINKSLKLSDKIAKIIPTTPKFKPLFFVVCMFLLLLIIGLLGLYVIPMNDLTYYILTGIIAGIGISITVEISPKHHK
;
A
#
# COMPACT_ATOMS: atom_id res chain seq x y z
N MET A 1 -8.09 -25.46 -1.67
CA MET A 1 -7.02 -25.18 -0.68
C MET A 1 -5.72 -24.68 -1.31
N LYS A 2 -5.17 -25.30 -2.38
CA LYS A 2 -3.91 -24.86 -3.01
C LYS A 2 -3.87 -23.36 -3.38
N SER A 3 -4.96 -22.80 -3.90
CA SER A 3 -5.04 -21.38 -4.28
C SER A 3 -4.96 -20.40 -3.11
N LEU A 4 -5.36 -20.80 -1.89
CA LEU A 4 -5.31 -19.91 -0.72
C LEU A 4 -3.88 -19.80 -0.18
N MET A 5 -3.11 -20.89 -0.24
CA MET A 5 -1.71 -20.90 0.18
C MET A 5 -0.84 -20.00 -0.70
N SER A 6 -1.20 -19.80 -1.97
CA SER A 6 -0.51 -18.87 -2.87
C SER A 6 -0.57 -17.41 -2.42
N PHE A 7 -1.54 -17.02 -1.57
CA PHE A 7 -1.63 -15.67 -1.02
C PHE A 7 -0.83 -15.47 0.27
N ILE A 8 -0.30 -16.54 0.88
CA ILE A 8 0.49 -16.45 2.11
C ILE A 8 1.68 -15.50 1.96
N PRO A 9 2.48 -15.54 0.88
CA PRO A 9 3.59 -14.61 0.69
C PRO A 9 3.14 -13.14 0.65
N MET A 10 1.97 -12.88 0.04
CA MET A 10 1.40 -11.54 -0.04
C MET A 10 0.93 -11.04 1.33
N ILE A 11 0.20 -11.87 2.08
CA ILE A 11 -0.29 -11.50 3.43
C ILE A 11 0.87 -11.30 4.40
N LEU A 12 1.88 -12.17 4.33
CA LEU A 12 3.06 -12.09 5.18
C LEU A 12 3.87 -10.82 4.90
N SER A 13 4.13 -10.53 3.62
CA SER A 13 4.85 -9.31 3.22
C SER A 13 4.07 -8.04 3.58
N LEU A 14 2.74 -8.05 3.47
CA LEU A 14 1.88 -6.96 3.92
C LEU A 14 2.00 -6.71 5.42
N ALA A 15 1.94 -7.75 6.24
CA ALA A 15 2.07 -7.64 7.69
C ALA A 15 3.45 -7.08 8.09
N ILE A 16 4.52 -7.61 7.48
CA ILE A 16 5.89 -7.15 7.72
C ILE A 16 6.06 -5.69 7.30
N ALA A 17 5.59 -5.32 6.10
CA ALA A 17 5.70 -3.96 5.59
C ALA A 17 4.95 -2.96 6.48
N THR A 18 3.74 -3.32 6.93
CA THR A 18 2.97 -2.53 7.89
C THR A 18 3.75 -2.33 9.19
N PHE A 19 4.29 -3.41 9.76
CA PHE A 19 5.02 -3.37 11.04
C PHE A 19 6.29 -2.52 10.96
N ILE A 20 7.05 -2.63 9.86
CA ILE A 20 8.26 -1.84 9.62
C ILE A 20 7.92 -0.38 9.33
N PHE A 21 6.81 -0.11 8.63
CA PHE A 21 6.45 1.25 8.25
C PHE A 21 6.03 2.11 9.44
N ILE A 22 5.38 1.55 10.46
CA ILE A 22 4.93 2.29 11.66
C ILE A 22 6.08 3.10 12.32
N PRO A 23 7.21 2.51 12.74
CA PRO A 23 8.29 3.28 13.37
C PRO A 23 8.96 4.26 12.40
N ILE A 24 9.10 3.90 11.12
CA ILE A 24 9.67 4.78 10.09
C ILE A 24 8.79 6.02 9.93
N ASN A 25 7.48 5.83 9.82
CA ASN A 25 6.54 6.91 9.67
C ASN A 25 6.51 7.81 10.91
N LYS A 26 6.58 7.23 12.12
CA LYS A 26 6.66 8.00 13.36
C LYS A 26 7.91 8.90 13.40
N SER A 27 9.03 8.42 12.87
CA SER A 27 10.29 9.19 12.80
C SER A 27 10.25 10.27 11.72
N LEU A 28 9.77 9.95 10.53
CA LEU A 28 9.89 10.80 9.33
C LEU A 28 8.64 11.63 9.01
N LYS A 29 7.51 11.33 9.67
CA LYS A 29 6.17 11.88 9.43
C LYS A 29 5.78 11.81 7.95
N LEU A 30 5.99 10.65 7.32
CA LEU A 30 5.78 10.46 5.88
C LEU A 30 4.32 10.69 5.49
N SER A 31 3.38 10.13 6.24
CA SER A 31 1.95 10.28 5.98
C SER A 31 1.50 11.74 6.05
N ASP A 32 2.03 12.54 6.98
CA ASP A 32 1.76 13.98 7.05
C ASP A 32 2.27 14.72 5.82
N LYS A 33 3.48 14.37 5.35
CA LYS A 33 4.06 14.96 4.13
C LYS A 33 3.22 14.60 2.90
N ILE A 34 2.82 13.34 2.77
CA ILE A 34 1.95 12.86 1.68
C ILE A 34 0.61 13.59 1.73
N ALA A 35 -0.02 13.68 2.91
CA ALA A 35 -1.29 14.37 3.09
C ALA A 35 -1.23 15.85 2.72
N LYS A 36 -0.08 16.53 2.89
CA LYS A 36 0.11 17.93 2.47
C LYS A 36 0.21 18.10 0.95
N ILE A 37 0.73 17.10 0.25
CA ILE A 37 0.90 17.14 -1.21
C ILE A 37 -0.42 16.86 -1.93
N ILE A 38 -1.29 16.02 -1.36
CA ILE A 38 -2.58 15.68 -1.97
C ILE A 38 -3.49 16.93 -2.01
N PRO A 39 -3.84 17.44 -3.21
CA PRO A 39 -4.56 18.70 -3.39
C PRO A 39 -6.08 18.53 -3.25
N THR A 40 -6.54 17.68 -2.32
CA THR A 40 -7.96 17.42 -2.09
C THR A 40 -8.39 17.86 -0.70
N THR A 41 -9.70 18.02 -0.51
CA THR A 41 -10.26 18.27 0.83
C THR A 41 -9.92 17.11 1.78
N PRO A 42 -9.69 17.37 3.08
CA PRO A 42 -9.22 16.36 4.04
C PRO A 42 -10.06 15.07 4.07
N LYS A 43 -11.37 15.19 3.87
CA LYS A 43 -12.30 14.06 3.82
C LYS A 43 -12.02 13.08 2.67
N PHE A 44 -11.53 13.57 1.53
CA PHE A 44 -11.30 12.76 0.33
C PHE A 44 -9.83 12.34 0.14
N LYS A 45 -8.90 12.83 0.98
CA LYS A 45 -7.49 12.45 0.94
C LYS A 45 -7.25 10.93 1.01
N PRO A 46 -7.85 10.18 1.97
CA PRO A 46 -7.67 8.73 2.03
C PRO A 46 -8.19 8.03 0.76
N LEU A 47 -9.35 8.46 0.26
CA LEU A 47 -9.93 7.88 -0.97
C LEU A 47 -9.01 8.12 -2.17
N PHE A 48 -8.54 9.35 -2.37
CA PHE A 48 -7.65 9.71 -3.47
C PHE A 48 -6.35 8.90 -3.42
N PHE A 49 -5.77 8.74 -2.23
CA PHE A 49 -4.56 7.97 -2.05
C PHE A 49 -4.76 6.48 -2.37
N VAL A 50 -5.87 5.88 -1.94
CA VAL A 50 -6.22 4.49 -2.26
C VAL A 50 -6.36 4.30 -3.77
N VAL A 51 -7.04 5.21 -4.47
CA VAL A 51 -7.14 5.16 -5.94
C VAL A 51 -5.77 5.21 -6.61
N CYS A 52 -4.87 6.07 -6.13
CA CYS A 52 -3.48 6.13 -6.62
C CYS A 52 -2.72 4.81 -6.39
N MET A 53 -2.93 4.17 -5.23
CA MET A 53 -2.31 2.86 -4.94
C MET A 53 -2.85 1.76 -5.86
N PHE A 54 -4.16 1.74 -6.15
CA PHE A 54 -4.73 0.78 -7.10
C PHE A 54 -4.19 0.99 -8.53
N LEU A 55 -4.04 2.24 -8.97
CA LEU A 55 -3.40 2.54 -10.25
C LEU A 55 -1.95 2.06 -10.29
N LEU A 56 -1.20 2.27 -9.21
CA LEU A 56 0.19 1.80 -9.11
C LEU A 56 0.29 0.27 -9.15
N LEU A 57 -0.59 -0.44 -8.45
CA LEU A 57 -0.67 -1.90 -8.51
C LEU A 57 -1.06 -2.40 -9.92
N LEU A 58 -1.97 -1.70 -10.60
CA LEU A 58 -2.37 -2.03 -11.97
C LEU A 58 -1.20 -1.84 -12.95
N ILE A 59 -0.44 -0.75 -12.84
CA ILE A 59 0.77 -0.53 -13.65
C ILE A 59 1.79 -1.64 -13.42
N ILE A 60 2.05 -2.03 -12.16
CA ILE A 60 2.97 -3.11 -11.83
C ILE A 60 2.48 -4.44 -12.38
N GLY A 61 1.18 -4.74 -12.29
CA GLY A 61 0.58 -5.93 -12.87
C GLY A 61 0.78 -6.00 -14.38
N LEU A 62 0.55 -4.88 -15.10
CA LEU A 62 0.78 -4.81 -16.54
C LEU A 62 2.27 -4.96 -16.88
N LEU A 63 3.18 -4.29 -16.15
CA LEU A 63 4.62 -4.41 -16.36
C LEU A 63 5.12 -5.83 -16.11
N GLY A 64 4.66 -6.48 -15.03
CA GLY A 64 5.04 -7.85 -14.68
C GLY A 64 4.53 -8.91 -15.65
N LEU A 65 3.46 -8.61 -16.40
CA LEU A 65 2.87 -9.53 -17.38
C LEU A 65 3.44 -9.31 -18.79
N TYR A 66 3.72 -8.06 -19.18
CA TYR A 66 4.06 -7.71 -20.56
C TYR A 66 5.48 -7.21 -20.80
N VAL A 67 6.20 -6.74 -19.77
CA VAL A 67 7.50 -6.05 -19.95
C VAL A 67 8.64 -6.74 -19.22
N ILE A 68 8.41 -7.16 -17.97
CA ILE A 68 9.40 -7.77 -17.10
C ILE A 68 8.85 -9.12 -16.68
N PRO A 69 9.43 -10.25 -17.09
CA PRO A 69 8.96 -11.56 -16.66
C PRO A 69 9.20 -11.72 -15.15
N MET A 70 8.20 -11.35 -14.36
CA MET A 70 8.21 -11.53 -12.91
C MET A 70 7.62 -12.88 -12.56
N ASN A 71 8.29 -13.62 -11.67
CA ASN A 71 7.72 -14.81 -11.06
C ASN A 71 6.60 -14.42 -10.08
N ASP A 72 5.57 -15.26 -9.96
CA ASP A 72 4.39 -15.05 -9.10
C ASP A 72 4.78 -14.70 -7.67
N LEU A 73 5.80 -15.36 -7.11
CA LEU A 73 6.29 -15.08 -5.76
C LEU A 73 6.77 -13.64 -5.61
N THR A 74 7.54 -13.15 -6.58
CA THR A 74 8.05 -11.77 -6.59
C THR A 74 6.91 -10.78 -6.69
N TYR A 75 5.93 -11.06 -7.56
CA TYR A 75 4.73 -10.24 -7.68
C TYR A 75 3.93 -10.18 -6.37
N TYR A 76 3.70 -11.32 -5.72
CA TYR A 76 2.97 -11.38 -4.44
C TYR A 76 3.69 -10.63 -3.32
N ILE A 77 5.02 -10.72 -3.24
CA ILE A 77 5.80 -9.98 -2.25
C ILE A 77 5.72 -8.47 -2.52
N LEU A 78 5.89 -8.06 -3.78
CA LEU A 78 5.89 -6.65 -4.14
C LEU A 78 4.52 -5.99 -3.88
N THR A 79 3.45 -6.67 -4.30
CA THR A 79 2.07 -6.22 -4.08
C THR A 79 1.72 -6.17 -2.60
N GLY A 80 2.15 -7.15 -1.80
CA GLY A 80 1.96 -7.14 -0.36
C GLY A 80 2.68 -5.98 0.34
N ILE A 81 3.92 -5.69 -0.03
CA ILE A 81 4.67 -4.53 0.52
C ILE A 81 3.96 -3.22 0.22
N ILE A 82 3.57 -3.01 -1.05
CA ILE A 82 2.88 -1.78 -1.49
C ILE A 82 1.54 -1.63 -0.75
N ALA A 83 0.77 -2.72 -0.66
CA ALA A 83 -0.50 -2.71 0.06
C ALA A 83 -0.31 -2.42 1.55
N GLY A 84 0.68 -3.01 2.21
CA GLY A 84 0.96 -2.77 3.64
C GLY A 84 1.33 -1.32 3.94
N ILE A 85 2.24 -0.75 3.15
CA ILE A 85 2.62 0.67 3.27
C ILE A 85 1.40 1.56 2.94
N GLY A 86 0.68 1.25 1.87
CA GLY A 86 -0.47 2.01 1.41
C GLY A 86 -1.60 2.06 2.45
N ILE A 87 -1.93 0.92 3.06
CA ILE A 87 -2.92 0.84 4.15
C ILE A 87 -2.46 1.67 5.35
N SER A 88 -1.19 1.54 5.74
CA SER A 88 -0.63 2.27 6.89
C SER A 88 -0.77 3.79 6.73
N ILE A 89 -0.43 4.30 5.54
CA ILE A 89 -0.59 5.72 5.21
C ILE A 89 -2.07 6.10 5.20
N THR A 90 -2.92 5.30 4.56
CA THR A 90 -4.36 5.57 4.44
C THR A 90 -5.03 5.69 5.81
N VAL A 91 -4.68 4.81 6.76
CA VAL A 91 -5.20 4.83 8.13
C VAL A 91 -4.82 6.12 8.86
N GLU A 92 -3.58 6.59 8.69
CA GLU A 92 -3.11 7.81 9.36
C GLU A 92 -3.64 9.09 8.75
N ILE A 93 -3.80 9.17 7.43
CA ILE A 93 -4.37 10.35 6.75
C ILE A 93 -5.88 10.41 6.87
N SER A 94 -6.53 9.32 7.28
CA SER A 94 -7.98 9.27 7.47
C SER A 94 -8.40 10.22 8.60
N PRO A 95 -9.42 11.07 8.41
CA PRO A 95 -9.88 11.96 9.45
C PRO A 95 -10.38 11.16 10.65
N LYS A 96 -9.71 11.30 11.79
CA LYS A 96 -10.19 10.72 13.06
C LYS A 96 -11.54 11.35 13.38
N HIS A 97 -12.61 10.58 13.24
CA HIS A 97 -13.90 10.96 13.83
C HIS A 97 -13.74 10.87 15.35
N HIS A 98 -13.36 11.99 15.97
CA HIS A 98 -13.71 12.22 17.37
C HIS A 98 -15.24 12.28 17.41
N LYS A 99 -15.86 11.19 17.86
CA LYS A 99 -17.21 11.26 18.42
C LYS A 99 -17.15 12.06 19.72
#